data_AF-A0ABD5SDE1-F1
#
_entry.id   AF-A0ABD5SDE1-F1
#
_cell.length_a   1.000
_cell.length_b   1.000
_cell.length_c   1.000
_cell.angle_alpha   90.00
_cell.angle_beta   90.00
_cell.angle_gamma   90.00
#
_symmetry.space_group_name_H-M   'P 1'
#
loop_
_entity.id
_entity.type
_entity.pdbx_description
1 polymer ?
#
loop_
_entity_poly.entity_id
_entity_poly.type
_entity_poly.pdbx_seq_one_letter_code
_entity_poly.pdbx_strand_id
1 'polypeptide(L)'
;LVDAYEAGADRHEPLDDDAIDTACNGIAIPDPGASHLILEAIRESDGGAVATTDHEILDAAIEVARSEGLEVGATCAAAVSGAFALAESGEFDADDTVVLLNTGAGNKDVDSLRAHLGEREAMERDGSVA
;
A
#
# COMPACT_ATOMS: atom_id res chain seq x y z
N LEU A 1 -6.44 -8.49 -5.63
CA LEU A 1 -5.50 -9.53 -5.13
C LEU A 1 -5.90 -10.02 -3.75
N VAL A 2 -6.12 -9.12 -2.80
CA VAL A 2 -6.62 -9.48 -1.45
C VAL A 2 -7.91 -10.28 -1.52
N ASP A 3 -8.89 -9.85 -2.32
CA ASP A 3 -10.14 -10.61 -2.53
C ASP A 3 -9.89 -12.06 -3.00
N ALA A 4 -8.91 -12.26 -3.87
CA ALA A 4 -8.55 -13.59 -4.37
C ALA A 4 -7.88 -14.44 -3.29
N TYR A 5 -7.05 -13.82 -2.44
CA TYR A 5 -6.46 -14.47 -1.26
C TYR A 5 -7.54 -14.89 -0.26
N GLU A 6 -8.46 -13.99 0.10
CA GLU A 6 -9.56 -14.26 1.03
C GLU A 6 -10.53 -15.33 0.52
N ALA A 7 -10.78 -15.36 -0.79
CA ALA A 7 -11.57 -16.39 -1.44
C ALA A 7 -10.85 -17.76 -1.54
N GLY A 8 -9.57 -17.84 -1.18
CA GLY A 8 -8.75 -19.04 -1.35
C GLY A 8 -8.52 -19.42 -2.81
N ALA A 9 -8.54 -18.45 -3.72
CA ALA A 9 -8.39 -18.67 -5.15
C ALA A 9 -6.92 -18.91 -5.56
N ASP A 10 -6.73 -19.57 -6.69
CA ASP A 10 -5.40 -19.75 -7.30
C ASP A 10 -5.02 -18.60 -8.25
N ARG A 11 -5.97 -17.75 -8.60
CA ARG A 11 -5.78 -16.58 -9.46
C ARG A 11 -6.78 -15.49 -9.11
N HIS A 12 -6.43 -14.23 -9.37
CA HIS A 12 -7.38 -13.13 -9.34
C HIS A 12 -8.41 -13.24 -10.48
N GLU A 13 -9.57 -12.64 -10.27
CA GLU A 13 -10.50 -12.30 -11.34
C GLU A 13 -10.07 -10.96 -11.97
N PRO A 14 -9.86 -10.88 -13.29
CA PRO A 14 -9.54 -9.63 -13.96
C PRO A 14 -10.61 -8.57 -13.72
N LEU A 15 -10.16 -7.34 -13.54
CA LEU A 15 -11.05 -6.18 -13.48
C LEU A 15 -11.14 -5.50 -14.86
N ASP A 16 -12.26 -4.83 -15.12
CA ASP A 16 -12.36 -3.92 -16.26
C ASP A 16 -11.48 -2.69 -16.02
N ASP A 17 -10.93 -2.10 -17.09
CA ASP A 17 -10.02 -0.95 -16.99
C ASP A 17 -10.68 0.24 -16.26
N ASP A 18 -11.98 0.45 -16.47
CA ASP A 18 -12.76 1.53 -15.83
C ASP A 18 -13.14 1.24 -14.37
N ALA A 19 -12.89 0.03 -13.88
CA ALA A 19 -13.05 -0.32 -12.47
C ALA A 19 -11.80 -0.05 -11.63
N ILE A 20 -10.65 0.28 -12.25
CA ILE A 20 -9.42 0.62 -11.55
C ILE A 20 -9.42 2.12 -11.22
N ASP A 21 -9.64 2.43 -9.94
CA ASP A 21 -9.55 3.78 -9.41
C ASP A 21 -8.52 3.82 -8.28
N THR A 22 -7.31 4.28 -8.61
CA THR A 22 -6.23 4.47 -7.64
C THR A 22 -5.20 5.49 -8.13
N ALA A 23 -4.68 6.31 -7.23
CA ALA A 23 -3.53 7.18 -7.43
C ALA A 23 -2.20 6.38 -7.49
N CYS A 24 -2.20 5.12 -7.06
CA CYS A 24 -1.04 4.24 -6.99
C CYS A 24 -0.80 3.49 -8.32
N ASN A 25 -0.50 4.24 -9.38
CA ASN A 25 -0.39 3.73 -10.75
C ASN A 25 0.58 2.55 -10.93
N GLY A 26 1.62 2.41 -10.10
CA GLY A 26 2.59 1.33 -10.24
C GLY A 26 2.04 -0.08 -9.95
N ILE A 27 0.88 -0.17 -9.28
CA ILE A 27 0.17 -1.42 -8.97
C ILE A 27 -1.25 -1.46 -9.56
N ALA A 28 -1.62 -0.44 -10.35
CA ALA A 28 -2.91 -0.32 -11.04
C ALA A 28 -2.96 -1.24 -12.27
N ILE A 29 -3.01 -2.56 -12.04
CA ILE A 29 -3.00 -3.57 -13.10
C ILE A 29 -4.32 -4.36 -13.02
N PRO A 30 -5.21 -4.26 -14.02
CA PRO A 30 -6.49 -4.99 -14.01
C PRO A 30 -6.36 -6.51 -14.15
N ASP A 31 -5.41 -7.00 -14.98
CA ASP A 31 -5.09 -8.44 -15.13
C ASP A 31 -3.59 -8.74 -14.88
N PRO A 32 -3.13 -8.77 -13.61
CA PRO A 32 -1.76 -9.15 -13.29
C PRO A 32 -1.51 -10.63 -13.62
N GLY A 33 -0.77 -10.86 -14.71
CA GLY A 33 -0.42 -12.21 -15.20
C GLY A 33 0.34 -13.08 -14.18
N ALA A 34 1.02 -12.47 -13.22
CA ALA A 34 1.77 -13.16 -12.15
C ALA A 34 0.96 -13.41 -10.86
N SER A 35 -0.34 -13.08 -10.82
CA SER A 35 -1.18 -13.26 -9.62
C SER A 35 -1.15 -14.66 -9.01
N HIS A 36 -1.11 -15.71 -9.83
CA HIS A 36 -1.00 -17.09 -9.37
C HIS A 36 0.29 -17.36 -8.59
N LEU A 37 1.42 -16.80 -9.04
CA LEU A 37 2.71 -16.89 -8.35
C LEU A 37 2.69 -16.16 -7.01
N ILE A 38 1.99 -15.01 -6.94
CA ILE A 38 1.83 -14.24 -5.70
C ILE A 38 1.02 -15.06 -4.69
N LEU A 39 -0.12 -15.60 -5.10
CA LEU A 39 -1.00 -16.40 -4.24
C LEU A 39 -0.35 -17.71 -3.79
N GLU A 40 0.42 -18.37 -4.67
CA GLU A 40 1.25 -19.53 -4.33
C GLU A 40 2.30 -19.16 -3.28
N ALA A 41 3.07 -18.09 -3.49
CA ALA A 41 4.09 -17.65 -2.54
C ALA A 41 3.51 -17.30 -1.15
N ILE A 42 2.33 -16.68 -1.10
CA ILE A 42 1.63 -16.39 0.17
C ILE A 42 1.30 -17.70 0.90
N ARG A 43 0.75 -18.70 0.20
CA ARG A 43 0.42 -20.00 0.79
C ARG A 43 1.64 -20.79 1.23
N GLU A 44 2.69 -20.84 0.40
CA GLU A 44 3.92 -21.56 0.72
C GLU A 44 4.66 -20.96 1.92
N SER A 45 4.50 -19.66 2.15
CA SER A 45 5.11 -18.94 3.29
C SER A 45 4.24 -18.92 4.54
N ASP A 46 3.02 -19.47 4.49
CA ASP A 46 2.00 -19.32 5.55
C ASP A 46 1.76 -17.84 5.91
N GLY A 47 1.79 -16.98 4.89
CA GLY A 47 1.64 -15.54 5.02
C GLY A 47 0.22 -15.04 4.76
N GLY A 48 0.09 -13.72 4.60
CA GLY A 48 -1.20 -13.07 4.35
C GLY A 48 -1.15 -11.96 3.29
N ALA A 49 -2.31 -11.35 3.06
CA ALA A 49 -2.47 -10.18 2.20
C ALA A 49 -3.38 -9.15 2.86
N VAL A 50 -3.06 -7.87 2.70
CA VAL A 50 -3.82 -6.74 3.23
C VAL A 50 -3.99 -5.67 2.16
N ALA A 51 -5.15 -5.01 2.13
CA ALA A 51 -5.43 -3.87 1.28
C ALA A 51 -5.60 -2.63 2.14
N THR A 52 -5.05 -1.51 1.67
CA THR A 52 -5.24 -0.20 2.27
C THR A 52 -5.65 0.80 1.19
N THR A 53 -6.24 1.91 1.61
CA THR A 53 -6.72 2.98 0.74
C THR A 53 -5.57 3.85 0.23
N ASP A 54 -5.79 4.56 -0.88
CA ASP A 54 -4.79 5.51 -1.39
C ASP A 54 -4.38 6.56 -0.35
N HIS A 55 -5.33 7.03 0.47
CA HIS A 55 -5.04 7.99 1.53
C HIS A 55 -4.04 7.40 2.55
N GLU A 56 -4.29 6.18 3.03
CA GLU A 56 -3.40 5.50 3.98
C GLU A 56 -2.03 5.20 3.36
N ILE A 57 -1.97 4.87 2.07
CA ILE A 57 -0.73 4.64 1.34
C ILE A 57 0.12 5.92 1.26
N LEU A 58 -0.50 7.03 0.86
CA LEU A 58 0.17 8.32 0.73
C LEU A 58 0.55 8.89 2.10
N ASP A 59 -0.27 8.66 3.13
CA ASP A 59 0.05 9.01 4.51
C ASP A 59 1.24 8.25 5.06
N ALA A 60 1.32 6.95 4.81
CA ALA A 60 2.45 6.14 5.21
C ALA A 60 3.76 6.61 4.53
N ALA A 61 3.70 7.03 3.26
CA ALA A 61 4.84 7.61 2.57
C ALA A 61 5.35 8.88 3.25
N ILE A 62 4.42 9.78 3.60
CA ILE A 62 4.73 11.04 4.29
C ILE A 62 5.29 10.77 5.69
N GLU A 63 4.72 9.83 6.42
CA GLU A 63 5.15 9.53 7.79
C GLU A 63 6.59 9.01 7.81
N VAL A 64 6.94 8.05 6.95
CA VAL A 64 8.33 7.56 6.84
C VAL A 64 9.30 8.67 6.44
N ALA A 65 8.91 9.55 5.53
CA ALA A 65 9.74 10.70 5.16
C ALA A 65 9.95 11.66 6.33
N ARG A 66 8.93 11.86 7.17
CA ARG A 66 8.98 12.77 8.33
C ARG A 66 9.73 12.17 9.52
N SER A 67 9.58 10.87 9.80
CA SER A 67 10.17 10.21 10.96
C SER A 67 11.59 9.72 10.69
N GLU A 68 11.83 9.10 9.54
CA GLU A 68 13.10 8.44 9.20
C GLU A 68 13.98 9.26 8.25
N GLY A 69 13.43 10.32 7.63
CA GLY A 69 14.13 11.10 6.61
C GLY A 69 14.34 10.34 5.29
N LEU A 70 13.58 9.27 5.07
CA LEU A 70 13.65 8.44 3.87
C LEU A 70 12.44 8.67 2.97
N GLU A 71 12.68 9.01 1.71
CA GLU A 71 11.63 9.11 0.71
C GLU A 71 11.34 7.75 0.06
N VAL A 72 10.11 7.26 0.20
CA VAL A 72 9.60 6.06 -0.49
C VAL A 72 8.74 6.46 -1.69
N GLY A 73 8.72 5.64 -2.74
CA GLY A 73 7.80 5.84 -3.86
C GLY A 73 6.34 5.81 -3.39
N ALA A 74 5.45 6.62 -3.98
CA ALA A 74 4.06 6.71 -3.53
C ALA A 74 3.35 5.35 -3.61
N THR A 75 3.48 4.67 -4.75
CA THR A 75 2.98 3.29 -4.88
C THR A 75 3.73 2.30 -3.99
N CYS A 76 5.03 2.53 -3.76
CA CYS A 76 5.86 1.64 -2.95
C CYS A 76 5.49 1.69 -1.47
N ALA A 77 4.90 2.80 -1.01
CA ALA A 77 4.40 2.96 0.34
C ALA A 77 3.21 2.05 0.65
N ALA A 78 2.62 1.35 -0.33
CA ALA A 78 1.63 0.30 -0.07
C ALA A 78 2.16 -0.78 0.89
N ALA A 79 3.45 -1.12 0.79
CA ALA A 79 4.07 -2.05 1.74
C ALA A 79 4.17 -1.47 3.16
N VAL A 80 4.47 -0.17 3.28
CA VAL A 80 4.53 0.53 4.58
C VAL A 80 3.14 0.62 5.20
N SER A 81 2.17 1.07 4.42
CA SER A 81 0.78 1.21 4.84
C SER A 81 0.18 -0.13 5.28
N GLY A 82 0.41 -1.20 4.50
CA GLY A 82 0.00 -2.55 4.89
C GLY A 82 0.67 -3.02 6.19
N ALA A 83 1.96 -2.71 6.39
CA ALA A 83 2.65 -3.05 7.63
C ALA A 83 2.11 -2.27 8.84
N PHE A 84 1.73 -1.00 8.67
CA PHE A 84 1.06 -0.24 9.73
C PHE A 84 -0.29 -0.86 10.09
N ALA A 85 -1.12 -1.21 9.09
CA ALA A 85 -2.41 -1.86 9.32
C ALA A 85 -2.26 -3.21 10.05
N LEU A 86 -1.27 -4.03 9.66
CA LEU A 86 -0.99 -5.32 10.31
C LEU A 86 -0.45 -5.16 11.74
N ALA A 87 0.39 -4.14 11.98
CA ALA A 87 0.85 -3.82 13.31
C ALA A 87 -0.31 -3.37 14.22
N GLU A 88 -1.22 -2.54 13.71
CA GLU A 88 -2.41 -2.10 14.43
C GLU A 88 -3.38 -3.24 14.75
N SER A 89 -3.48 -4.25 13.87
CA SER A 89 -4.27 -5.46 14.14
C SER A 89 -3.57 -6.47 15.05
N GLY A 90 -2.32 -6.22 15.45
CA GLY A 90 -1.55 -7.09 16.33
C GLY A 90 -1.00 -8.35 15.65
N GLU A 91 -0.75 -8.28 14.34
CA GLU A 91 -0.18 -9.40 13.58
C GLU A 91 1.31 -9.61 13.85
N PHE A 92 2.00 -8.56 14.34
CA PHE A 92 3.43 -8.62 14.66
C PHE A 92 3.66 -8.60 16.17
N ASP A 93 4.56 -9.45 16.64
CA ASP A 93 5.08 -9.41 18.00
C ASP A 93 6.10 -8.26 18.15
N ALA A 94 6.33 -7.81 19.39
CA ALA A 94 7.23 -6.69 19.67
C ALA A 94 8.69 -6.94 19.28
N ASP A 95 9.08 -8.21 19.12
CA ASP A 95 10.43 -8.67 18.80
C ASP A 95 10.59 -9.07 17.33
N ASP A 96 9.51 -9.00 16.54
CA ASP A 96 9.55 -9.31 15.11
C ASP A 96 10.39 -8.29 14.33
N THR A 97 11.03 -8.78 13.27
CA THR A 97 11.74 -7.94 12.31
C THR A 97 10.98 -7.92 11.00
N VAL A 98 10.41 -6.76 10.68
CA VAL A 98 9.68 -6.53 9.43
C VAL A 98 10.61 -5.89 8.40
N VAL A 99 10.66 -6.47 7.20
CA VAL A 99 11.41 -5.91 6.05
C VAL A 99 10.44 -5.41 5.01
N LEU A 100 10.51 -4.11 4.71
CA LEU A 100 9.67 -3.45 3.71
C LEU A 100 10.44 -3.19 2.42
N LEU A 101 9.88 -3.65 1.30
CA LEU A 101 10.48 -3.54 -0.02
C LEU A 101 10.06 -2.24 -0.71
N ASN A 102 10.89 -1.20 -0.59
CA ASN A 102 10.72 0.02 -1.38
C ASN A 102 11.28 -0.19 -2.81
N THR A 103 10.41 -0.45 -3.79
CA THR A 103 10.79 -0.79 -5.17
C THR A 103 11.08 0.43 -6.06
N GLY A 104 10.89 1.65 -5.56
CA GLY A 104 11.04 2.89 -6.31
C GLY A 104 11.49 4.07 -5.45
N ALA A 105 12.17 5.03 -6.07
CA ALA A 105 12.56 6.26 -5.40
C ALA A 105 11.38 7.23 -5.28
N GLY A 106 11.25 7.90 -4.13
CA GLY A 106 10.16 8.87 -3.88
C GLY A 106 10.12 10.03 -4.87
N ASN A 107 11.25 10.39 -5.47
CA ASN A 107 11.33 11.45 -6.47
C ASN A 107 10.59 11.15 -7.80
N LYS A 108 10.09 9.93 -8.00
CA LYS A 108 9.27 9.57 -9.18
C LYS A 108 7.82 10.01 -9.06
N ASP A 109 7.30 10.16 -7.84
CA ASP A 109 5.88 10.38 -7.56
C ASP A 109 5.62 11.67 -6.76
N VAL A 110 6.52 12.65 -6.92
CA VAL A 110 6.55 13.86 -6.09
C VAL A 110 5.25 14.67 -6.21
N ASP A 111 4.65 14.69 -7.39
CA ASP A 111 3.43 15.47 -7.62
C ASP A 111 2.24 14.88 -6.83
N SER A 112 2.09 13.56 -6.79
CA SER A 112 1.05 12.88 -6.01
C SER A 112 1.22 13.14 -4.51
N LEU A 113 2.46 13.01 -4.00
CA LEU A 113 2.76 13.24 -2.58
C LEU A 113 2.57 14.71 -2.19
N ARG A 114 2.94 15.66 -3.05
CA ARG A 114 2.72 17.09 -2.80
C ARG A 114 1.25 17.47 -2.81
N ALA A 115 0.46 16.94 -3.75
CA ALA A 115 -0.97 17.19 -3.82
C ALA A 115 -1.65 16.71 -2.53
N HIS A 116 -1.39 15.46 -2.14
CA HIS A 116 -1.93 14.87 -0.92
C HIS A 116 -1.52 15.61 0.35
N LEU A 117 -0.25 16.02 0.47
CA LEU A 117 0.21 16.82 1.60
C LEU A 117 -0.54 18.16 1.70
N GLY A 118 -0.78 18.82 0.56
CA GLY A 118 -1.55 20.06 0.52
C GLY A 118 -3.01 19.89 0.94
N GLU A 119 -3.63 18.77 0.56
CA GLU A 119 -5.00 18.41 0.97
C GLU A 119 -5.07 18.18 2.49
N ARG A 120 -4.12 17.43 3.05
CA ARG A 120 -4.03 17.22 4.50
C ARG A 120 -3.87 18.52 5.28
N GLU A 121 -2.94 19.38 4.87
CA GLU A 121 -2.72 20.67 5.52
C GLU A 121 -3.97 21.55 5.48
N ALA A 122 -4.76 21.48 4.40
CA ALA A 122 -6.05 22.16 4.31
C ALA A 122 -7.08 21.58 5.30
N MET A 123 -7.20 20.25 5.39
CA MET A 123 -8.12 19.57 6.32
C MET A 123 -7.78 19.86 7.79
N GLU A 124 -6.48 19.89 8.12
CA GLU A 124 -6.00 20.25 9.46
C GLU A 124 -6.36 21.71 9.82
N ARG A 125 -6.24 22.64 8.87
CA ARG A 125 -6.62 24.05 9.05
C ARG A 125 -8.11 24.26 9.25
N ASP A 126 -8.93 23.46 8.57
CA ASP A 126 -10.38 23.53 8.65
C ASP A 126 -10.97 22.78 9.86
N GLY A 127 -10.12 22.10 10.66
CA GLY A 127 -10.54 21.37 11.86
C GLY A 127 -11.33 20.09 11.56
N SER A 128 -11.21 19.56 10.35
CA SER A 128 -11.95 18.39 9.84
C SER A 128 -11.13 17.08 9.95
N VAL A 129 -10.23 16.97 10.93
CA VAL A 129 -9.49 15.72 11.16
C VAL A 129 -10.44 14.70 11.77
N ALA A 130 -10.66 13.59 11.06
CA ALA A 130 -11.33 12.40 11.60
C ALA A 130 -10.35 11.58 12.44
#